data_AF-A0A524F2V4-F1
#
_entry.id   AF-A0A524F2V4-F1
#
_cell.length_a   1.000
_cell.length_b   1.000
_cell.length_c   1.000
_cell.angle_alpha   90.00
_cell.angle_beta   90.00
_cell.angle_gamma   90.00
#
_symmetry.space_group_name_H-M   'P 1'
#
loop_
_entity.id
_entity.type
_entity.pdbx_description
1 polymer ?
#
loop_
_entity_poly.entity_id
_entity_poly.type
_entity_poly.pdbx_seq_one_letter_code
_entity_poly.pdbx_strand_id
1 'polypeptide(L)'
;MNLGSAKKLTLGDKATLDTYFEKYPPQNSEFTFTNLFMWRNFYDLLYLEFESHLIIYSNEFLQTRRPPVSGSNNTKFFFPPVGPNPPEIMKKIMEELIDVEFHRVPENITNQLDKNLNIEIQDD
;
A
#
# COMPACT_ATOMS: atom_id res chain seq x y z
N MET A 1 4.60 -7.04 -11.88
CA MET A 1 5.33 -6.72 -10.64
C MET A 1 5.69 -8.04 -9.96
N ASN A 2 6.94 -8.20 -9.53
CA ASN A 2 7.37 -9.41 -8.80
C ASN A 2 7.35 -9.15 -7.29
N LEU A 3 6.41 -9.78 -6.58
CA LEU A 3 6.29 -9.66 -5.12
C LEU A 3 7.35 -10.48 -4.35
N GLY A 4 8.08 -11.38 -5.01
CA GLY A 4 9.07 -12.25 -4.36
C GLY A 4 10.32 -11.52 -3.83
N SER A 5 10.54 -10.27 -4.22
CA SER A 5 11.61 -9.41 -3.68
C SER A 5 11.18 -8.60 -2.46
N ALA A 6 9.91 -8.69 -2.04
CA ALA A 6 9.42 -7.95 -0.90
C ALA A 6 10.05 -8.46 0.39
N LYS A 7 10.31 -7.53 1.32
CA LYS A 7 10.87 -7.84 2.64
C LYS A 7 10.06 -7.22 3.76
N LYS A 8 10.22 -7.78 4.96
CA LYS A 8 9.63 -7.23 6.18
C LYS A 8 10.33 -5.93 6.55
N LEU A 9 9.56 -5.01 7.10
CA LEU A 9 10.09 -3.73 7.57
C LEU A 9 10.95 -3.91 8.83
N THR A 10 12.16 -3.37 8.81
CA THR A 10 13.11 -3.36 9.93
C THR A 10 13.52 -1.94 10.29
N LEU A 11 14.20 -1.77 11.44
CA LEU A 11 14.76 -0.47 11.83
C LEU A 11 15.81 0.05 10.84
N GLY A 12 16.55 -0.85 10.17
CA GLY A 12 17.57 -0.48 9.19
C GLY A 12 17.00 0.14 7.92
N ASP A 13 15.70 -0.01 7.68
CA ASP A 13 15.04 0.48 6.47
C ASP A 13 14.55 1.92 6.60
N LYS A 14 14.71 2.53 7.78
CA LYS A 14 14.25 3.89 8.07
C LYS A 14 14.74 4.92 7.06
N ALA A 15 16.03 4.91 6.75
CA ALA A 15 16.61 5.88 5.83
C ALA A 15 16.01 5.80 4.41
N THR A 16 15.74 4.58 3.93
CA THR A 16 15.10 4.36 2.63
C THR A 16 13.67 4.90 2.62
N LEU A 17 12.87 4.55 3.63
CA LEU A 17 11.48 4.99 3.71
C LEU A 17 11.38 6.52 3.89
N ASP A 18 12.22 7.10 4.76
CA ASP A 18 12.28 8.55 4.97
C ASP A 18 12.61 9.28 3.67
N THR A 19 13.52 8.76 2.83
CA THR A 19 13.83 9.37 1.53
C THR A 19 12.59 9.48 0.63
N TYR A 20 11.73 8.45 0.63
CA TYR A 20 10.47 8.49 -0.11
C TYR A 20 9.46 9.46 0.51
N PHE A 21 9.31 9.46 1.84
CA PHE A 21 8.37 10.33 2.53
C PHE A 21 8.77 11.80 2.50
N GLU A 22 10.07 12.12 2.48
CA GLU A 22 10.57 13.49 2.32
C GLU A 22 10.33 13.99 0.89
N LYS A 23 10.57 13.14 -0.12
CA LYS A 23 10.41 13.50 -1.53
C LYS A 23 8.95 13.54 -1.97
N TYR A 24 8.11 12.68 -1.41
CA TYR A 24 6.69 12.55 -1.70
C TYR A 24 5.89 12.54 -0.38
N PRO A 25 5.71 13.70 0.27
CA PRO A 25 5.04 13.81 1.56
C PRO A 25 3.62 13.22 1.52
N PRO A 26 3.37 12.17 2.31
CA PRO A 26 2.03 11.58 2.42
C PRO A 26 1.05 12.59 3.01
N GLN A 27 -0.22 12.49 2.62
CA GLN A 27 -1.27 13.41 3.08
C GLN A 27 -1.85 13.04 4.44
N ASN A 28 -1.59 11.82 4.94
CA ASN A 28 -2.12 11.30 6.19
C ASN A 28 -0.98 10.90 7.16
N SER A 29 -1.27 10.92 8.46
CA SER A 29 -0.29 10.58 9.50
C SER A 29 0.13 9.10 9.50
N GLU A 30 -0.59 8.26 8.76
CA GLU A 30 -0.37 6.80 8.71
C GLU A 30 0.94 6.43 8.02
N PHE A 31 1.39 7.26 7.07
CA PHE A 31 2.65 7.07 6.36
C PHE A 31 3.79 7.84 7.00
N THR A 32 4.06 7.48 8.26
CA THR A 32 5.34 7.79 8.88
C THR A 32 6.08 6.48 9.11
N PHE A 33 7.41 6.51 9.07
CA PHE A 33 8.21 5.33 9.40
C PHE A 33 7.80 4.75 10.76
N THR A 34 7.59 5.62 11.75
CA THR A 34 7.17 5.22 13.10
C THR A 34 5.85 4.45 13.08
N ASN A 35 4.81 4.96 12.40
CA ASN A 35 3.52 4.27 12.36
C ASN A 35 3.63 2.94 11.62
N LEU A 36 4.24 2.92 10.44
CA LEU A 36 4.44 1.68 9.69
C LEU A 36 5.24 0.65 10.50
N PHE A 37 6.29 1.07 11.18
CA PHE A 37 7.11 0.19 12.01
C PHE A 37 6.33 -0.33 13.23
N MET A 38 5.56 0.51 13.92
CA MET A 38 4.76 0.12 15.08
C MET A 38 3.69 -0.92 14.70
N TRP A 39 3.04 -0.72 13.55
CA TRP A 39 1.94 -1.59 13.10
C TRP A 39 2.39 -2.77 12.22
N ARG A 40 3.70 -2.90 11.91
CA ARG A 40 4.23 -3.90 10.99
C ARG A 40 3.82 -5.34 11.30
N ASN A 41 3.77 -5.71 12.58
CA ASN A 41 3.42 -7.07 13.00
C ASN A 41 1.91 -7.29 12.98
N PHE A 42 1.12 -6.24 13.20
CA PHE A 42 -0.33 -6.32 13.19
C PHE A 42 -0.88 -6.55 11.78
N TYR A 43 -0.33 -5.82 10.80
CA TYR A 43 -0.66 -5.99 9.38
C TYR A 43 0.17 -7.06 8.67
N ASP A 44 1.26 -7.57 9.26
CA ASP A 44 2.30 -8.36 8.56
C ASP A 44 2.84 -7.64 7.31
N LEU A 45 3.33 -6.42 7.51
CA LEU A 45 3.76 -5.54 6.42
C LEU A 45 4.98 -6.05 5.69
N LEU A 46 4.84 -6.10 4.37
CA LEU A 46 5.89 -6.28 3.40
C LEU A 46 6.04 -5.01 2.58
N TYR A 47 7.27 -4.76 2.12
CA TYR A 47 7.53 -3.64 1.23
C TYR A 47 8.57 -3.99 0.16
N LEU A 48 8.48 -3.29 -0.97
CA LEU A 48 9.48 -3.29 -2.04
C LEU A 48 9.49 -1.94 -2.77
N GLU A 49 10.53 -1.71 -3.56
CA GLU A 49 10.60 -0.60 -4.50
C GLU A 49 10.19 -1.07 -5.90
N PHE A 50 9.26 -0.37 -6.53
CA PHE A 50 8.77 -0.66 -7.87
C PHE A 50 8.56 0.64 -8.64
N GLU A 51 9.21 0.79 -9.80
CA GLU A 51 9.05 1.95 -10.69
C GLU A 51 9.14 3.31 -9.99
N SER A 52 10.16 3.50 -9.14
CA SER A 52 10.36 4.70 -8.32
C SER A 52 9.26 4.97 -7.29
N HIS A 53 8.56 3.93 -6.87
CA HIS A 53 7.58 3.97 -5.79
C HIS A 53 7.95 3.00 -4.69
N LEU A 54 7.67 3.40 -3.46
CA LEU A 54 7.60 2.51 -2.33
C LEU A 54 6.21 1.86 -2.31
N ILE A 55 6.19 0.53 -2.42
CA ILE A 55 4.96 -0.28 -2.35
C ILE A 55 4.95 -0.98 -1.00
N ILE A 56 3.85 -0.81 -0.26
CA ILE A 56 3.64 -1.41 1.06
C ILE A 56 2.34 -2.19 1.02
N TYR A 57 2.39 -3.46 1.43
CA TYR A 57 1.24 -4.35 1.34
C TYR A 57 1.30 -5.47 2.39
N SER A 58 0.24 -6.26 2.45
CA SER A 58 0.12 -7.47 3.26
C SER A 58 -0.59 -8.57 2.48
N ASN A 59 -0.13 -9.81 2.67
CA ASN A 59 -0.78 -11.00 2.11
C ASN A 59 -1.96 -11.47 2.97
N GLU A 60 -1.86 -11.31 4.30
CA GLU A 60 -2.69 -12.04 5.26
C GLU A 60 -3.66 -11.15 6.04
N PHE A 61 -3.52 -9.82 5.94
CA PHE A 61 -4.32 -8.89 6.74
C PHE A 61 -5.82 -9.06 6.49
N LEU A 62 -6.25 -9.15 5.22
CA LEU A 62 -7.66 -9.35 4.87
C LEU A 62 -8.15 -10.79 5.10
N GLN A 63 -7.23 -11.74 5.31
CA GLN A 63 -7.59 -13.11 5.64
C GLN A 63 -7.88 -13.27 7.14
N THR A 64 -7.13 -12.55 7.96
CA THR A 64 -7.06 -12.79 9.40
C THR A 64 -7.77 -11.73 10.24
N ARG A 65 -7.94 -10.51 9.72
CA ARG A 65 -8.44 -9.37 10.51
C ARG A 65 -9.74 -8.77 9.99
N ARG A 66 -9.92 -8.72 8.68
CA ARG A 66 -11.11 -8.12 8.05
C ARG A 66 -11.41 -8.80 6.72
N PRO A 67 -12.63 -9.28 6.47
CA PRO A 67 -12.94 -9.92 5.20
C PRO A 67 -12.73 -8.94 4.02
N PRO A 68 -12.20 -9.42 2.89
CA PRO A 68 -12.00 -8.60 1.70
C PRO A 68 -13.34 -8.23 1.07
N VAL A 69 -13.40 -7.04 0.48
CA VAL A 69 -14.56 -6.56 -0.28
C VAL A 69 -14.81 -7.45 -1.51
N SER A 70 -13.73 -7.95 -2.12
CA SER A 70 -13.79 -8.87 -3.26
C SER A 70 -14.45 -10.22 -2.94
N GLY A 71 -14.49 -10.61 -1.66
CA GLY A 71 -14.90 -11.94 -1.21
C GLY A 71 -13.86 -13.05 -1.43
N SER A 72 -12.69 -12.76 -2.02
CA SER A 72 -11.61 -13.73 -2.22
C SER A 72 -10.64 -13.75 -1.04
N ASN A 73 -10.46 -14.89 -0.38
CA ASN A 73 -9.47 -15.06 0.69
C ASN A 73 -8.01 -14.91 0.22
N ASN A 74 -7.73 -14.79 -1.08
CA ASN A 74 -6.36 -14.55 -1.57
C ASN A 74 -6.05 -13.05 -1.75
N THR A 75 -6.98 -12.19 -1.34
CA THR A 75 -6.90 -10.75 -1.55
C THR A 75 -5.77 -10.12 -0.74
N LYS A 76 -4.91 -9.41 -1.45
CA LYS A 76 -3.79 -8.67 -0.87
C LYS A 76 -4.24 -7.25 -0.54
N PHE A 77 -3.88 -6.83 0.66
CA PHE A 77 -4.10 -5.48 1.15
C PHE A 77 -2.93 -4.60 0.73
N PHE A 78 -3.19 -3.53 -0.01
CA PHE A 78 -2.18 -2.54 -0.38
C PHE A 78 -2.50 -1.19 0.26
N PHE A 79 -1.46 -0.52 0.72
CA PHE A 79 -1.50 0.92 0.92
C PHE A 79 -1.33 1.64 -0.44
N PRO A 80 -1.76 2.91 -0.59
CA PRO A 80 -1.44 3.67 -1.79
C PRO A 80 0.09 3.75 -1.99
N PRO A 81 0.59 3.59 -3.22
CA PRO A 81 2.01 3.74 -3.53
C PRO A 81 2.55 5.11 -3.12
N VAL A 82 3.77 5.15 -2.60
CA VAL A 82 4.45 6.43 -2.31
C VAL A 82 5.50 6.70 -3.38
N GLY A 83 5.23 7.68 -4.22
CA GLY A 83 6.07 8.01 -5.38
C GLY A 83 5.38 8.98 -6.33
N PRO A 84 5.96 9.21 -7.51
CA PRO A 84 5.41 10.12 -8.52
C PRO A 84 4.23 9.49 -9.28
N ASN A 85 3.06 10.14 -9.25
CA ASN A 85 1.83 9.65 -9.89
C ASN A 85 1.32 8.28 -9.37
N PRO A 86 1.00 8.14 -8.06
CA PRO A 86 0.48 6.90 -7.50
C PRO A 86 -0.70 6.25 -8.22
N PRO A 87 -1.70 7.00 -8.77
CA PRO A 87 -2.82 6.41 -9.50
C PRO A 87 -2.39 5.49 -10.66
N GLU A 88 -1.31 5.83 -11.36
CA GLU A 88 -0.82 5.03 -12.50
C GLU A 88 -0.27 3.68 -12.04
N ILE A 89 0.52 3.69 -10.96
CA ILE A 89 1.04 2.45 -10.36
C ILE A 89 -0.07 1.60 -9.76
N MET A 90 -1.09 2.21 -9.15
CA MET A 90 -2.25 1.48 -8.66
C MET A 90 -2.96 0.72 -9.78
N LYS A 91 -3.24 1.39 -10.91
CA LYS A 91 -3.84 0.74 -12.09
C LYS A 91 -2.98 -0.43 -12.58
N LYS A 92 -1.67 -0.21 -12.72
CA LYS A 92 -0.73 -1.24 -13.15
C LYS A 92 -0.69 -2.45 -12.22
N ILE A 93 -0.70 -2.23 -10.90
CA ILE A 93 -0.75 -3.32 -9.91
C ILE A 93 -2.05 -4.12 -10.06
N MET A 94 -3.20 -3.46 -10.26
CA MET A 94 -4.49 -4.12 -10.47
C MET A 94 -4.57 -4.88 -11.80
N GLU A 95 -3.87 -4.42 -12.84
CA GLU A 95 -3.78 -5.11 -14.13
C GLU A 95 -2.86 -6.34 -14.07
N GLU A 96 -1.76 -6.25 -13.32
CA GLU A 96 -0.74 -7.30 -13.24
C GLU A 96 -1.00 -8.36 -12.16
N LEU A 97 -1.77 -8.02 -11.12
CA LEU A 97 -2.08 -8.90 -9.99
C LEU A 97 -3.58 -9.13 -9.86
N ILE A 98 -3.95 -10.37 -9.58
CA ILE A 98 -5.31 -10.74 -9.18
C ILE A 98 -5.53 -10.51 -7.68
N ASP A 99 -6.78 -10.28 -7.29
CA ASP A 99 -7.21 -10.14 -5.90
C ASP A 99 -6.40 -9.07 -5.14
N VAL A 100 -6.52 -7.83 -5.59
CA VAL A 100 -5.87 -6.66 -4.97
C VAL A 100 -6.94 -5.70 -4.47
N GLU A 101 -6.71 -5.20 -3.26
CA GLU A 101 -7.47 -4.09 -2.69
C GLU A 101 -6.52 -3.01 -2.21
N PHE A 102 -6.81 -1.77 -2.57
CA PHE A 102 -6.12 -0.62 -2.01
C PHE A 102 -6.96 -0.01 -0.91
N HIS A 103 -6.31 0.21 0.22
CA HIS A 103 -6.95 0.71 1.42
C HIS A 103 -6.25 1.97 1.87
N ARG A 104 -6.99 2.83 2.56
CA ARG A 104 -6.46 4.08 3.13
C ARG A 104 -5.95 5.01 2.02
N VAL A 105 -6.68 5.04 0.90
CA VAL A 105 -6.35 5.86 -0.25
C VAL A 105 -6.89 7.27 -0.03
N PRO A 106 -6.03 8.30 -0.06
CA PRO A 106 -6.45 9.70 0.00
C PRO A 106 -7.43 10.08 -1.11
N GLU A 107 -8.39 10.95 -0.80
CA GLU A 107 -9.46 11.35 -1.74
C GLU A 107 -8.92 12.00 -3.03
N ASN A 108 -7.80 12.73 -2.95
CA ASN A 108 -7.16 13.33 -4.12
C ASN A 108 -6.62 12.29 -5.12
N ILE A 109 -6.33 11.07 -4.68
CA ILE A 109 -5.91 9.94 -5.52
C ILE A 109 -7.14 9.23 -6.09
N THR A 110 -8.18 9.01 -5.28
CA THR A 110 -9.41 8.31 -5.73
C THR A 110 -10.15 9.08 -6.82
N ASN A 111 -10.12 10.42 -6.80
CA ASN A 111 -10.71 11.26 -7.84
C ASN A 111 -10.07 11.08 -9.23
N GLN A 112 -8.88 10.48 -9.31
CA GLN A 112 -8.15 10.19 -10.56
C GLN A 112 -8.29 8.73 -11.00
N LEU A 113 -9.03 7.93 -10.24
CA LEU A 113 -9.23 6.50 -10.42
C LEU A 113 -10.67 6.21 -10.82
N ASP A 114 -10.87 5.10 -11.55
CA ASP A 114 -12.22 4.70 -11.95
C ASP A 114 -13.03 4.26 -10.72
N LYS A 115 -14.31 4.69 -10.65
CA LYS A 115 -15.19 4.42 -9.49
C LYS A 115 -15.51 2.94 -9.24
N ASN A 116 -15.14 2.04 -10.15
CA ASN A 116 -15.40 0.60 -10.08
C ASN A 116 -14.22 -0.20 -9.51
N LEU A 117 -13.18 0.46 -9.01
CA LEU A 117 -12.01 -0.21 -8.45
C LEU A 117 -12.25 -0.59 -6.99
N ASN A 118 -11.66 -1.71 -6.55
CA ASN A 118 -11.71 -2.17 -5.16
C ASN A 118 -10.82 -1.29 -4.27
N ILE A 119 -11.31 -0.10 -3.96
CA ILE A 119 -10.60 0.92 -3.20
C ILE A 119 -11.43 1.29 -1.97
N GLU A 120 -10.82 1.17 -0.79
CA GLU A 120 -11.35 1.73 0.44
C GLU A 120 -10.75 3.11 0.69
N ILE A 121 -11.62 4.12 0.66
CA ILE A 121 -11.29 5.53 0.90
C ILE A 121 -11.06 5.73 2.40
N GLN A 122 -10.06 6.54 2.75
CA GLN A 122 -9.94 7.03 4.11
C GLN A 122 -10.89 8.21 4.31
N ASP A 123 -11.89 8.06 5.17
CA ASP A 123 -12.67 9.19 5.69
C ASP A 123 -11.86 9.92 6.77
N ASP A 124 -11.76 11.24 6.67
CA ASP A 124 -11.13 12.14 7.67
C ASP A 124 -11.91 12.21 8.99
#